data_AF-A0A8I0PG07-F1
#
_entry.id   AF-A0A8I0PG07-F1
#
_cell.length_a   1.000
_cell.length_b   1.000
_cell.length_c   1.000
_cell.angle_alpha   90.00
_cell.angle_beta   90.00
_cell.angle_gamma   90.00
#
_symmetry.space_group_name_H-M   'P 1'
#
loop_
_entity.id
_entity.type
_entity.pdbx_description
1 polymer ?
#
loop_
_entity_poly.entity_id
_entity_poly.type
_entity_poly.pdbx_seq_one_letter_code
_entity_poly.pdbx_strand_id
1 'polypeptide(L)' 'MPYESIDPVRIGVGYFLEADGKVAEKPYVLLRRALERSGKAGVAKFAWHGRERLGLLRTGGDHLFLTRGIPCVQG' A
#
# COMPACT_ATOMS: atom_id res chain seq x y z
N MET A 1 -8.47 -4.56 -8.63
CA MET A 1 -8.93 -4.41 -7.24
C MET A 1 -9.42 -2.98 -7.06
N PRO A 2 -10.74 -2.72 -7.12
CA PRO A 2 -11.28 -1.41 -6.80
C PRO A 2 -11.10 -1.09 -5.31
N TYR A 3 -10.82 0.18 -4.99
CA TYR A 3 -10.50 0.68 -3.64
C TYR A 3 -11.65 0.50 -2.63
N GLU A 4 -12.90 0.49 -3.10
CA GLU A 4 -14.12 0.42 -2.27
C GLU A 4 -14.32 -0.92 -1.55
N SER A 5 -13.67 -2.00 -2.01
CA SER A 5 -13.82 -3.32 -1.38
C SER A 5 -12.89 -3.55 -0.18
N ILE A 6 -11.97 -2.62 0.12
CA ILE A 6 -11.02 -2.78 1.22
C ILE A 6 -11.35 -1.76 2.32
N ASP A 7 -12.13 -2.21 3.29
CA ASP A 7 -12.49 -1.41 4.47
C ASP A 7 -11.25 -1.14 5.36
N PRO A 8 -10.86 0.13 5.58
CA PRO A 8 -9.71 0.51 6.40
C PRO A 8 -9.72 -0.03 7.83
N VAL A 9 -10.90 -0.22 8.42
CA VAL A 9 -11.06 -0.59 9.84
C VAL A 9 -10.78 -2.07 10.09
N ARG A 10 -10.79 -2.89 9.04
CA ARG A 10 -10.57 -4.35 9.10
C ARG A 10 -9.14 -4.79 8.79
N ILE A 11 -8.28 -3.89 8.29
CA ILE A 11 -6.90 -4.25 7.91
C ILE A 11 -5.99 -3.71 9.02
N GLY A 12 -5.26 -4.59 9.72
CA GLY A 12 -4.58 -4.34 11.00
C GLY A 12 -3.63 -3.13 11.11
N VAL A 13 -2.40 -3.32 11.62
CA VAL A 13 -1.50 -2.16 11.79
C VAL A 13 -1.11 -1.61 10.42
N GLY A 14 -1.56 -0.39 10.13
CA GLY A 14 -1.22 0.39 8.94
C GLY A 14 0.08 1.15 9.15
N TYR A 15 1.01 0.98 8.22
CA TYR A 15 2.28 1.70 8.17
C TYR A 15 2.20 2.75 7.08
N PHE A 16 2.64 3.96 7.40
CA PHE A 16 2.86 5.01 6.41
C PHE A 16 4.19 4.73 5.71
N LEU A 17 4.18 4.76 4.38
CA LEU A 17 5.40 4.68 3.57
C LEU A 17 5.76 6.08 3.13
N GLU A 18 6.99 6.50 3.41
CA GLU A 18 7.62 7.68 2.85
C GLU A 18 8.73 7.29 1.87
N ALA A 19 9.11 8.21 1.00
CA ALA A 19 10.22 7.98 0.08
C ALA A 19 11.55 7.99 0.85
N ASP A 20 12.36 6.95 0.69
CA ASP A 20 13.71 6.89 1.27
C ASP A 20 14.68 7.80 0.47
N GLY A 21 14.73 9.07 0.87
CA GLY A 21 15.61 10.08 0.30
C GLY A 21 15.21 10.58 -1.10
N LYS A 22 16.01 11.52 -1.62
CA LYS A 22 15.74 12.25 -2.87
C LYS A 22 15.68 11.37 -4.13
N VAL A 23 16.35 10.21 -4.10
CA VAL A 23 16.39 9.27 -5.23
C VAL A 23 15.07 8.48 -5.33
N ALA A 24 14.46 8.17 -4.19
CA ALA A 24 13.19 7.45 -4.13
C ALA A 24 11.97 8.36 -4.32
N GLU A 25 12.12 9.69 -4.22
CA GLU A 25 11.01 10.65 -4.33
C GLU A 25 10.29 10.56 -5.69
N LYS A 26 11.03 10.63 -6.81
CA LYS A 26 10.46 10.53 -8.16
C LYS A 26 9.69 9.22 -8.40
N PRO A 27 10.26 8.02 -8.16
CA PRO A 27 9.53 6.78 -8.36
C PRO A 27 8.37 6.61 -7.37
N TYR A 28 8.49 7.09 -6.13
CA TYR A 28 7.40 7.09 -5.15
C TYR A 28 6.20 7.91 -5.64
N VAL A 29 6.44 9.15 -6.08
CA VAL A 29 5.38 10.04 -6.60
C VAL A 29 4.75 9.46 -7.87
N LEU A 30 5.55 8.87 -8.76
CA LEU A 30 5.03 8.23 -9.97
C LEU A 30 4.11 7.05 -9.63
N LEU A 31 4.52 6.19 -8.70
CA LEU A 31 3.71 5.07 -8.22
C LEU A 31 2.42 5.55 -7.56
N ARG A 32 2.51 6.56 -6.68
CA ARG A 32 1.35 7.18 -6.02
C ARG A 32 0.33 7.66 -7.06
N ARG A 33 0.78 8.45 -8.04
CA ARG A 33 -0.08 8.98 -9.11
C ARG A 33 -0.63 7.90 -10.03
N ALA A 34 0.10 6.79 -10.23
CA ALA A 34 -0.39 5.68 -11.05
C ALA A 34 -1.49 4.90 -10.33
N LEU A 35 -1.33 4.63 -9.03
CA LEU A 35 -2.32 3.96 -8.21
C LEU A 35 -3.58 4.80 -8.00
N GLU A 36 -3.40 6.11 -7.74
CA GLU A 36 -4.49 7.08 -7.61
C GLU A 36 -5.32 7.15 -8.91
N ARG A 37 -4.68 7.31 -10.06
CA ARG A 37 -5.38 7.34 -11.36
C ARG A 37 -6.08 6.03 -11.70
N SER A 38 -5.54 4.90 -11.24
CA SER A 38 -6.16 3.60 -11.51
C SER A 38 -7.29 3.28 -10.52
N GLY A 39 -7.38 3.99 -9.38
CA GLY A 39 -8.31 3.66 -8.30
C GLY A 39 -8.06 2.27 -7.71
N LYS A 40 -6.81 1.77 -7.78
CA LYS A 40 -6.45 0.40 -7.43
C LYS A 40 -5.59 0.33 -6.17
N ALA A 41 -5.84 -0.71 -5.38
CA ALA A 41 -4.88 -1.17 -4.37
C ALA A 41 -3.84 -2.10 -5.02
N GLY A 42 -2.57 -1.93 -4.66
CA GLY A 42 -1.47 -2.82 -5.01
C GLY A 42 -1.19 -3.83 -3.91
N VAL A 43 -0.46 -4.90 -4.23
CA VAL A 43 0.10 -5.84 -3.24
C VAL A 43 1.61 -5.62 -3.22
N ALA A 44 2.17 -5.39 -2.04
CA ALA A 44 3.60 -5.18 -1.83
C ALA A 44 4.18 -6.31 -0.97
N LYS A 45 5.33 -6.85 -1.37
CA LYS A 45 6.12 -7.76 -0.56
C LYS A 45 7.13 -6.94 0.23
N PHE A 46 7.14 -7.09 1.56
CA PHE A 46 8.06 -6.39 2.44
C PHE A 46 8.69 -7.36 3.44
N ALA A 47 9.97 -7.17 3.74
CA ALA A 47 10.68 -7.93 4.75
C ALA A 47 10.63 -7.17 6.08
N TRP A 48 9.95 -7.73 7.07
CA TRP A 48 9.89 -7.15 8.41
C TRP A 48 10.35 -8.19 9.44
N HIS A 49 11.35 -7.81 10.24
CA HIS A 49 11.87 -8.65 11.33
C HIS A 49 12.32 -10.06 10.87
N GLY A 50 13.07 -10.10 9.77
CA GLY A 50 13.63 -11.33 9.20
C GLY A 50 12.62 -12.27 8.54
N ARG A 51 11.35 -11.87 8.40
CA ARG A 51 10.33 -12.64 7.66
C ARG A 51 9.74 -11.80 6.55
N GLU A 52 9.69 -12.37 5.36
CA GLU A 52 8.97 -11.78 4.24
C GLU A 52 7.47 -11.90 4.47
N ARG A 53 6.73 -10.80 4.29
CA ARG A 53 5.28 -10.76 4.37
C ARG A 53 4.71 -10.00 3.18
N LEU A 54 3.48 -10.36 2.83
CA LEU A 54 2.70 -9.63 1.85
C LEU A 54 1.81 -8.63 2.60
N GLY A 55 1.76 -7.42 2.07
CA GLY A 55 0.91 -6.34 2.56
C GLY A 55 0.13 -5.71 1.44
N LEU A 56 -1.00 -5.12 1.80
CA LEU A 56 -1.80 -4.36 0.86
C LEU A 56 -1.30 -2.91 0.84
N LEU A 57 -0.96 -2.43 -0.35
CA LEU A 57 -0.54 -1.07 -0.63
C LEU A 57 -1.72 -0.29 -1.20
N ARG A 58 -2.09 0.83 -0.58
CA ARG A 58 -3.15 1.70 -1.07
C ARG A 58 -2.73 3.16 -1.00
N THR A 59 -3.28 3.99 -1.89
CA THR A 59 -3.10 5.44 -1.84
C THR A 59 -4.20 6.06 -0.98
N GLY A 60 -3.85 7.00 -0.11
CA GLY A 60 -4.79 7.83 0.62
C GLY A 60 -4.25 9.26 0.71
N GLY A 61 -4.86 10.19 -0.04
CA GLY A 61 -4.29 11.52 -0.23
C GLY A 61 -2.87 11.48 -0.82
N ASP A 62 -1.94 12.20 -0.20
CA ASP A 62 -0.54 12.29 -0.64
C ASP A 62 0.39 11.18 -0.11
N HIS A 63 -0.15 10.22 0.65
CA HIS A 63 0.64 9.14 1.23
C HIS A 63 0.22 7.74 0.75
N LEU A 64 1.23 6.86 0.71
CA LEU A 64 1.05 5.42 0.52
C LEU A 64 0.87 4.74 1.89
N PHE A 65 -0.20 3.97 2.00
CA PHE A 65 -0.52 3.17 3.17
C PHE A 65 -0.21 1.71 2.87
N LEU A 66 0.62 1.10 3.70
CA LEU A 66 0.89 -0.34 3.68
C LEU A 66 0.21 -0.97 4.88
N THR A 67 -0.60 -1.99 4.64
CA THR A 67 -1.21 -2.72 5.74
C THR A 67 -0.72 -4.16 5.76
N ARG A 68 -0.43 -4.65 6.97
CA ARG A 68 0.10 -5.99 7.17
C ARG A 68 -1.02 -7.03 6.99
N GLY A 69 -0.86 -7.92 6.02
CA GLY A 69 -1.84 -8.94 5.67
C GLY A 69 -2.70 -8.51 4.48
N ILE A 70 -2.86 -9.42 3.52
CA ILE A 70 -3.80 -9.25 2.42
C ILE A 70 -5.15 -9.76 2.94
N PRO A 71 -6.23 -8.95 2.96
CA PRO A 71 -7.53 -9.47 3.34
C PRO A 71 -7.88 -10.63 2.39
N CYS A 72 -8.26 -11.77 2.96
CA CYS A 72 -8.94 -12.81 2.19
C CYS A 72 -10.19 -12.16 1.59
N VAL A 73 -10.18 -11.95 0.27
CA VAL A 73 -11.35 -11.42 -0.43
C VAL A 73 -12.42 -12.51 -0.30
N GLN A 74 -13.38 -12.30 0.59
CA GLN A 74 -14.53 -13.19 0.70
C GLN A 74 -15.38 -12.89 -0.55
N GLY A 75 -15.20 -13.73 -1.56
CA GLY A 75 -16.14 -13.84 -2.68
C GLY A 75 -17.43 -14.50 -2.23
#